data_AF-A0A645HA40-F1
#
_entry.id   AF-A0A645HA40-F1
#
_cell.length_a   1.000
_cell.length_b   1.000
_cell.length_c   1.000
_cell.angle_alpha   90.00
_cell.angle_beta   90.00
_cell.angle_gamma   90.00
#
_symmetry.space_group_name_H-M   'P 1'
#
loop_
_entity.id
_entity.type
_entity.pdbx_description
1 polymer ?
#
loop_
_entity_poly.entity_id
_entity_poly.type
_entity_poly.pdbx_seq_one_letter_code
_entity_poly.pdbx_strand_id
1 'polypeptide(L)'
;MKDGKITDFRRFWLDPGEMSDSEKEVIPAAAALIKFMSENAGEDKIYVQDISLVFWLDSSAFNAESPVTDTAFPAWKITYNDGKVRYVTAWEQ
;
A
#
# COMPACT_ATOMS: atom_id res chain seq x y z
N MET A 1 -5.16 -18.29 19.99
CA MET A 1 -6.48 -18.19 20.65
C MET A 1 -6.69 -19.45 21.45
N LYS A 2 -6.94 -19.33 22.75
CA LYS A 2 -7.38 -20.43 23.62
C LYS A 2 -8.62 -19.93 24.37
N ASP A 3 -9.71 -20.68 24.33
CA ASP A 3 -10.97 -20.34 25.00
C ASP A 3 -11.54 -18.95 24.62
N GLY A 4 -11.43 -18.57 23.35
CA GLY A 4 -11.90 -17.27 22.85
C GLY A 4 -11.09 -16.06 23.33
N LYS A 5 -9.99 -16.27 24.07
CA LYS A 5 -9.09 -15.21 24.51
C LYS A 5 -7.92 -15.04 23.54
N ILE A 6 -7.62 -13.80 23.22
CA ILE A 6 -6.40 -13.41 22.51
C ILE A 6 -5.24 -13.67 23.46
N THR A 7 -4.39 -14.64 23.13
CA THR A 7 -3.25 -15.07 23.95
C THR A 7 -1.95 -14.42 23.50
N ASP A 8 -1.91 -13.88 22.28
CA ASP A 8 -0.76 -13.19 21.71
C ASP A 8 -1.23 -12.25 20.58
N PHE A 9 -0.58 -11.10 20.45
CA PHE A 9 -0.81 -10.11 19.41
C PHE A 9 0.44 -9.24 19.22
N ARG A 10 0.89 -9.08 17.97
CA ARG A 10 1.95 -8.13 17.61
C ARG A 10 1.34 -6.87 17.04
N ARG A 11 1.65 -5.73 17.65
CA ARG A 11 1.20 -4.41 17.18
C ARG A 11 2.38 -3.63 16.65
N PHE A 12 2.24 -3.09 15.45
CA PHE A 12 3.15 -2.10 14.91
C PHE A 12 2.33 -0.81 14.77
N TRP A 13 2.47 0.09 15.74
CA TRP A 13 1.92 1.43 15.64
C TRP A 13 2.97 2.34 15.03
N LEU A 14 2.55 3.15 14.08
CA LEU A 14 3.34 4.25 13.56
C LEU A 14 2.73 5.52 14.13
N ASP A 15 3.56 6.34 14.76
CA ASP A 15 3.17 7.68 15.20
C ASP A 15 3.73 8.66 14.16
N PRO A 16 2.88 9.41 13.44
CA PRO A 16 3.37 10.38 12.47
C PRO A 16 4.12 11.50 13.20
N GLY A 17 5.44 11.54 13.04
CA GLY A 17 6.27 12.59 13.63
C GLY A 17 6.05 13.95 12.98
N GLU A 18 6.07 13.99 11.64
CA GLU A 18 5.86 15.20 10.84
C GLU A 18 5.10 14.83 9.55
N MET A 19 4.24 15.74 9.08
CA MET A 19 3.68 15.68 7.72
C MET A 19 4.50 16.58 6.81
N SER A 20 4.72 16.15 5.56
CA SER A 20 5.37 17.01 4.57
C SER A 20 4.46 18.18 4.19
N ASP A 21 5.03 19.38 4.09
CA ASP A 21 4.35 20.55 3.52
C ASP A 21 4.11 20.42 2.00
N SER A 22 4.70 19.39 1.36
CA SER A 22 4.50 19.14 -0.07
C SER A 22 3.20 18.37 -0.32
N GLU A 23 2.18 19.10 -0.75
CA GLU A 23 0.96 18.50 -1.27
C GLU A 23 1.22 18.03 -2.70
N LYS A 24 1.26 16.71 -2.90
CA LYS A 24 1.31 16.11 -4.23
C LYS A 24 -0.10 15.79 -4.69
N GLU A 25 -0.44 16.22 -5.90
CA GLU A 25 -1.72 15.86 -6.50
C GLU A 25 -1.79 14.34 -6.69
N VAL A 26 -2.90 13.78 -6.20
CA VAL A 26 -3.16 12.34 -6.27
C VAL A 26 -3.76 12.02 -7.63
N ILE A 27 -3.10 11.15 -8.39
CA ILE A 27 -3.62 10.68 -9.68
C ILE A 27 -4.98 9.99 -9.49
N PRO A 28 -5.92 10.10 -10.45
CA PRO A 28 -7.20 9.41 -10.35
C PRO A 28 -7.05 7.88 -10.29
N ALA A 29 -7.98 7.20 -9.61
CA ALA A 29 -8.01 5.72 -9.53
C ALA A 29 -8.00 5.05 -10.92
N ALA A 30 -8.65 5.66 -11.92
CA ALA A 30 -8.64 5.16 -13.30
C ALA A 30 -7.24 5.19 -13.93
N ALA A 31 -6.44 6.24 -13.66
CA ALA A 31 -5.07 6.33 -14.15
C ALA A 31 -4.19 5.25 -13.49
N ALA A 32 -4.36 5.04 -12.18
CA ALA A 32 -3.67 3.96 -11.47
C ALA A 32 -4.03 2.57 -12.02
N LEU A 33 -5.31 2.35 -12.36
CA LEU A 33 -5.76 1.12 -12.98
C LEU A 33 -5.13 0.90 -14.37
N ILE A 34 -5.07 1.93 -15.20
CA ILE A 34 -4.42 1.85 -16.54
C ILE A 34 -2.95 1.48 -16.40
N LYS A 35 -2.23 2.09 -15.45
CA LYS A 35 -0.83 1.75 -15.16
C LYS A 35 -0.68 0.30 -14.72
N PHE A 36 -1.50 -0.15 -13.78
CA PHE A 36 -1.51 -1.55 -13.33
C PHE A 36 -1.76 -2.54 -14.48
N MET A 37 -2.74 -2.27 -15.33
CA MET A 37 -3.05 -3.15 -16.47
C MET A 37 -1.90 -3.19 -17.49
N SER A 38 -1.24 -2.06 -17.74
CA SER A 38 -0.08 -1.97 -18.63
C SER A 38 1.11 -2.80 -18.12
N GLU A 39 1.34 -2.80 -16.80
CA GLU A 39 2.40 -3.60 -16.15
C GLU A 39 2.09 -5.11 -16.13
N ASN A 40 0.82 -5.50 -16.28
CA ASN A 40 0.35 -6.89 -16.18
C ASN A 40 -0.26 -7.40 -17.50
N ALA A 41 0.13 -6.81 -18.63
CA ALA A 41 -0.42 -7.11 -19.96
C ALA A 41 -0.26 -8.58 -20.42
N GLY A 42 0.48 -9.40 -19.67
CA GLY A 42 0.65 -10.84 -19.92
C GLY A 42 -0.31 -11.78 -19.17
N GLU A 43 -1.17 -11.27 -18.27
CA GLU A 43 -2.20 -12.11 -17.63
C GLU A 43 -3.48 -12.18 -18.50
N ASP A 44 -3.97 -13.39 -18.77
CA ASP A 44 -5.10 -13.62 -19.67
C ASP A 44 -6.41 -12.95 -19.19
N LYS A 45 -6.64 -12.89 -17.87
CA LYS A 45 -7.79 -12.22 -17.25
C LYS A 45 -7.45 -11.68 -15.86
N ILE A 46 -7.81 -10.42 -15.62
CA ILE A 46 -7.68 -9.76 -14.33
C ILE A 46 -9.07 -9.35 -13.84
N TYR A 47 -9.46 -9.84 -12.68
CA TYR A 47 -10.69 -9.48 -11.97
C TYR A 47 -10.35 -8.55 -10.82
N VAL A 48 -10.59 -7.26 -11.01
CA VAL A 48 -10.40 -6.24 -9.96
C VAL A 48 -11.56 -6.32 -8.96
N GLN A 49 -11.20 -6.38 -7.68
CA GLN A 49 -12.14 -6.50 -6.57
C GLN A 49 -12.29 -5.16 -5.82
N ASP A 50 -11.19 -4.43 -5.64
CA ASP A 50 -11.19 -3.16 -4.91
C ASP A 50 -10.02 -2.26 -5.36
N ILE A 51 -10.23 -0.94 -5.28
CA ILE A 51 -9.20 0.08 -5.49
C ILE A 51 -9.36 1.14 -4.40
N SER A 52 -8.35 1.28 -3.54
CA SER A 52 -8.38 2.19 -2.39
C SER A 52 -7.10 3.03 -2.29
N LEU A 53 -7.22 4.31 -1.96
CA LEU A 53 -6.09 5.17 -1.63
C LEU A 53 -5.61 4.86 -0.21
N VAL A 54 -4.31 4.58 -0.06
CA VAL A 54 -3.68 4.24 1.23
C VAL A 54 -2.35 4.97 1.38
N PHE A 55 -1.82 5.02 2.60
CA PHE A 55 -0.42 5.34 2.85
C PHE A 55 0.37 4.03 2.94
N TRP A 56 1.36 3.88 2.07
CA TRP A 56 2.18 2.68 1.97
C TRP A 56 3.62 2.96 2.40
N LEU A 57 4.22 2.00 3.09
CA LEU A 57 5.62 1.97 3.51
C LEU A 57 6.28 0.74 2.90
N ASP A 58 7.40 0.93 2.20
CA ASP A 58 8.10 -0.19 1.57
C ASP A 58 8.95 -0.94 2.59
N SER A 59 8.51 -2.15 2.92
CA SER A 59 9.16 -2.95 3.94
C SER A 59 10.47 -3.62 3.53
N SER A 60 10.81 -3.59 2.25
CA SER A 60 12.07 -4.14 1.76
C SER A 60 13.31 -3.32 2.16
N ALA A 61 13.10 -2.08 2.62
CA ALA A 61 14.15 -1.20 3.13
C ALA A 61 14.42 -1.36 4.65
N PHE A 62 13.73 -2.28 5.34
CA PHE A 62 13.79 -2.37 6.81
C PHE A 62 14.94 -3.27 7.32
N ASN A 63 15.82 -2.69 8.15
CA ASN A 63 16.66 -3.44 9.08
C ASN A 63 16.22 -3.08 10.51
N ALA A 64 15.84 -4.08 11.31
CA ALA A 64 15.04 -3.94 12.53
C ALA A 64 15.75 -3.32 13.76
N GLU A 65 16.95 -2.75 13.60
CA GLU A 65 17.81 -2.34 14.73
C GLU A 65 17.87 -0.82 15.00
N SER A 66 17.19 0.02 14.23
CA SER A 66 17.26 1.48 14.41
C SER A 66 15.87 2.13 14.39
N PRO A 67 15.65 3.27 15.07
CA PRO A 67 14.39 4.01 14.99
C PRO A 67 14.12 4.36 13.53
N VAL A 68 13.13 3.70 12.94
CA VAL A 68 12.81 3.84 11.51
C VAL A 68 12.02 5.13 11.35
N THR A 69 12.71 6.23 11.04
CA THR A 69 12.09 7.38 10.39
C THR A 69 11.91 7.02 8.92
N ASP A 70 10.71 6.63 8.53
CA ASP A 70 10.36 6.39 7.13
C ASP A 70 9.13 7.22 6.76
N THR A 71 9.06 7.62 5.50
CA THR A 71 8.00 8.49 5.00
C THR A 71 6.96 7.63 4.30
N ALA A 72 5.80 7.51 4.91
CA ALA A 72 4.68 6.84 4.27
C ALA A 72 4.20 7.67 3.08
N PHE A 73 3.97 7.01 1.96
CA PHE A 73 3.66 7.67 0.71
C PHE A 73 2.26 7.28 0.20
N PRO A 74 1.47 8.21 -0.36
CA PRO A 74 0.16 7.86 -0.89
C PRO A 74 0.29 6.91 -2.09
N ALA A 75 -0.47 5.82 -2.05
CA ALA A 75 -0.47 4.78 -3.07
C ALA A 75 -1.91 4.27 -3.31
N TRP A 76 -2.17 3.85 -4.53
CA TRP A 76 -3.36 3.10 -4.89
C TRP A 76 -3.12 1.61 -4.62
N LYS A 77 -3.85 1.05 -3.67
CA LYS A 77 -3.91 -0.39 -3.43
C LYS A 77 -4.99 -0.98 -4.32
N ILE A 78 -4.60 -1.89 -5.21
CA ILE A 78 -5.49 -2.63 -6.10
C ILE A 78 -5.54 -4.08 -5.62
N THR A 79 -6.74 -4.55 -5.28
CA THR A 79 -6.99 -5.95 -4.93
C THR A 79 -7.61 -6.66 -6.13
N TYR A 80 -7.03 -7.78 -6.55
CA TYR A 80 -7.40 -8.49 -7.77
C TYR A 80 -7.23 -10.00 -7.62
N ASN A 81 -7.83 -10.79 -8.53
CA ASN A 81 -7.59 -12.24 -8.69
C ASN A 81 -7.41 -13.00 -7.36
N ASP A 82 -8.52 -13.28 -6.67
CA ASP A 82 -8.56 -14.00 -5.39
C ASP A 82 -7.74 -13.35 -4.26
N GLY A 83 -7.76 -12.02 -4.19
CA GLY A 83 -7.20 -11.26 -3.07
C GLY A 83 -5.71 -10.92 -3.21
N LYS A 84 -5.10 -11.12 -4.38
CA LYS A 84 -3.79 -10.54 -4.69
C LYS A 84 -3.83 -9.03 -4.55
N VAL A 85 -2.72 -8.43 -4.12
CA VAL A 85 -2.60 -7.00 -3.90
C VAL A 85 -1.44 -6.43 -4.70
N ARG A 86 -1.68 -5.30 -5.37
CA ARG A 86 -0.65 -4.49 -6.00
C ARG A 86 -0.75 -3.05 -5.51
N TYR A 87 0.39 -2.41 -5.30
CA TYR A 87 0.48 -1.00 -4.95
C TYR A 87 1.01 -0.20 -6.15
N VAL A 88 0.35 0.90 -6.47
CA VAL A 88 0.76 1.86 -7.50
C VAL A 88 0.96 3.22 -6.84
N THR A 89 2.10 3.85 -7.03
CA THR A 89 2.37 5.21 -6.50
C THR A 89 1.29 6.20 -6.94
N ALA A 90 0.81 7.04 -6.03
CA ALA A 90 -0.36 7.89 -6.30
C ALA A 90 -0.01 9.28 -6.87
N TRP A 91 1.22 9.54 -7.27
CA TRP A 91 1.64 10.81 -7.90
C TRP A 91 2.43 10.56 -9.19
N GLU A 92 2.49 11.56 -10.06
CA GLU A 92 3.33 11.56 -11.27
C GLU A 92 4.81 11.76 -10.90
N GLN A 93 5.70 10.97 -11.51
CA GLN A 93 7.16 11.11 -11.34
C GLN A 93 7.72 12.21 -12.24
#